data_AF-A0A350HDF0-F1
#
_entry.id   AF-A0A350HDF0-F1
#
_cell.length_a   1.000
_cell.length_b   1.000
_cell.length_c   1.000
_cell.angle_alpha   90.00
_cell.angle_beta   90.00
_cell.angle_gamma   90.00
#
_symmetry.space_group_name_H-M   'P 1'
#
loop_
_entity.id
_entity.type
_entity.pdbx_description
1 polymer ?
#
loop_
_entity_poly.entity_id
_entity_poly.type
_entity_poly.pdbx_seq_one_letter_code
_entity_poly.pdbx_strand_id
1 'polypeptide(L)'
;ESPAKAKTLEGYLGKDYKVLASFGHVRDLEAKEGAVDPENNFAMRYAPVEKNQVQVDKIIKALNKSDQLLLATDQDREGEAISWHLMEMLKDQGCLDGKKVARIVFNQITKKAIL
;
A
#
# COMPACT_ATOMS: atom_id res chain seq x y z
N GLU A 1 1.00 -6.96 1.12
CA GLU A 1 2.45 -6.72 1.28
C GLU A 1 3.32 -7.78 0.62
N SER A 2 3.07 -9.08 0.82
CA SER A 2 3.89 -10.16 0.23
C SER A 2 3.38 -10.68 -1.13
N PRO A 3 4.26 -11.12 -2.05
CA PRO A 3 3.87 -11.66 -3.36
C PRO A 3 3.03 -12.95 -3.28
N ALA A 4 3.31 -13.80 -2.29
CA ALA A 4 2.57 -15.03 -2.07
C ALA A 4 1.11 -14.74 -1.72
N LYS A 5 0.86 -13.79 -0.80
CA LYS A 5 -0.51 -13.37 -0.45
C LYS A 5 -1.25 -12.76 -1.63
N ALA A 6 -0.58 -11.90 -2.40
CA ALA A 6 -1.17 -11.29 -3.59
C ALA A 6 -1.63 -12.36 -4.60
N LYS A 7 -0.79 -13.36 -4.88
CA LYS A 7 -1.13 -14.47 -5.78
C LYS A 7 -2.33 -15.29 -5.29
N THR A 8 -2.39 -15.57 -3.99
CA THR A 8 -3.52 -16.31 -3.40
C THR A 8 -4.83 -15.52 -3.48
N LEU A 9 -4.81 -14.23 -3.12
CA LEU A 9 -5.99 -13.35 -3.19
C LEU A 9 -6.49 -13.18 -4.63
N GLU A 10 -5.59 -12.99 -5.60
CA GLU A 10 -5.96 -12.87 -7.03
C GLU A 10 -6.68 -14.14 -7.52
N GLY A 11 -6.22 -15.31 -7.07
CA GLY A 11 -6.87 -16.60 -7.37
C GLY A 11 -8.28 -16.74 -6.79
N TYR A 12 -8.60 -16.05 -5.69
CA TYR A 12 -9.92 -16.09 -5.08
C TYR A 12 -10.88 -15.06 -5.69
N LEU A 13 -10.39 -13.85 -5.95
CA LEU A 13 -11.18 -12.71 -6.41
C LEU A 13 -11.49 -12.77 -7.92
N GLY A 14 -10.63 -13.42 -8.71
CA GLY A 14 -10.87 -13.60 -10.15
C GLY A 14 -10.60 -12.34 -10.98
N LYS A 15 -11.26 -12.24 -12.15
CA LYS A 15 -10.89 -11.28 -13.21
C LYS A 15 -11.24 -9.83 -12.90
N ASP A 16 -12.16 -9.60 -11.96
CA ASP A 16 -12.63 -8.25 -11.60
C ASP A 16 -11.62 -7.50 -10.72
N TYR A 17 -10.59 -8.20 -10.23
CA TYR A 17 -9.60 -7.65 -9.32
C TYR A 17 -8.19 -7.84 -9.86
N LYS A 18 -7.40 -6.77 -9.81
CA LYS A 18 -5.95 -6.85 -9.98
C LYS A 18 -5.28 -6.74 -8.62
N VAL A 19 -4.65 -7.83 -8.17
CA VAL A 19 -3.97 -7.84 -6.87
C VAL A 19 -2.47 -7.69 -7.07
N LEU A 20 -1.88 -6.70 -6.39
CA LEU A 20 -0.46 -6.38 -6.47
C LEU A 20 0.16 -6.37 -5.06
N ALA A 21 1.41 -6.80 -4.97
CA ALA A 21 2.18 -6.72 -3.73
C ALA A 21 3.04 -5.45 -3.71
N SER A 22 3.10 -4.79 -2.55
CA SER A 22 3.99 -3.65 -2.31
C SER A 22 5.45 -4.05 -2.04
N PHE A 23 5.69 -5.34 -1.76
CA PHE A 23 6.99 -5.87 -1.31
C PHE A 23 7.45 -5.24 0.01
N GLY A 24 6.51 -5.08 0.95
CA GLY A 24 6.73 -4.48 2.26
C GLY A 24 6.50 -2.96 2.25
N HIS A 25 7.32 -2.24 3.01
CA HIS A 25 7.29 -0.78 3.11
C HIS A 25 7.65 -0.10 1.79
N VAL A 26 6.88 0.92 1.40
CA VAL A 26 7.12 1.71 0.18
C VAL A 26 7.81 3.05 0.47
N ARG A 27 7.79 3.47 1.73
CA ARG A 27 8.48 4.64 2.26
C ARG A 27 9.16 4.25 3.57
N ASP A 28 10.26 4.93 3.87
CA ASP A 28 10.99 4.82 5.13
C ASP A 28 11.44 6.20 5.57
N LEU A 29 11.89 6.36 6.83
CA LEU A 29 12.48 7.61 7.29
C LEU A 29 13.70 7.97 6.44
N GLU A 30 13.87 9.26 6.16
CA GLU A 30 15.09 9.73 5.50
C GLU A 30 16.33 9.33 6.32
N ALA A 31 17.36 8.78 5.67
CA ALA A 31 18.57 8.32 6.35
C ALA A 31 19.48 9.45 6.88
N LYS A 32 19.01 10.70 6.86
CA LYS A 32 19.79 11.90 7.18
C LYS A 32 19.34 12.50 8.52
N GLU A 33 20.23 13.28 9.14
CA GLU A 33 19.86 14.11 10.28
C GLU A 33 18.68 15.03 9.92
N GLY A 34 17.70 15.13 10.82
CA GLY A 34 16.48 15.91 10.61
C GLY A 34 15.29 15.15 10.01
N ALA A 35 15.37 13.82 9.89
CA ALA A 35 14.22 13.00 9.48
C ALA A 35 13.05 13.05 10.47
N VAL A 36 13.32 13.39 11.72
CA VAL A 36 12.32 13.72 12.73
C VAL A 36 12.59 15.15 13.18
N ASP A 37 11.55 15.99 13.16
CA ASP A 37 11.60 17.39 13.56
C ASP A 37 10.93 17.56 14.94
N PRO A 38 11.68 17.58 16.05
CA PRO A 38 11.11 17.66 17.40
C PRO A 38 10.39 18.98 17.68
N GLU A 39 10.80 20.06 16.99
CA GLU A 39 10.23 21.40 17.18
C GLU A 39 8.86 21.52 16.49
N ASN A 40 8.60 20.69 15.47
CA ASN A 40 7.33 20.65 14.76
C ASN A 40 6.52 19.40 15.10
N ASN A 41 6.24 19.19 16.39
CA ASN A 41 5.44 18.06 16.89
C ASN A 41 5.92 16.69 16.39
N PHE A 42 7.24 16.49 16.35
CA PHE A 42 7.88 15.27 15.85
C PHE A 42 7.49 14.92 14.40
N ALA A 43 7.27 15.94 13.55
CA ALA A 43 6.98 15.73 12.14
C ALA A 43 8.07 14.88 11.48
N MET A 44 7.66 13.83 10.78
CA MET A 44 8.55 12.85 10.16
C MET A 44 8.66 13.09 8.66
N ARG A 45 9.89 13.02 8.15
CA ARG A 45 10.18 13.07 6.71
C ARG A 45 10.46 11.67 6.20
N TYR A 46 9.69 11.28 5.19
CA TYR A 46 9.77 9.96 4.60
C TYR A 46 10.28 10.03 3.17
N ALA A 47 11.18 9.13 2.81
CA ALA A 47 11.66 8.92 1.45
C ALA A 47 11.11 7.61 0.87
N PRO A 48 10.88 7.52 -0.46
CA PRO A 48 10.57 6.27 -1.13
C PRO A 48 11.68 5.23 -0.93
N VAL A 49 11.28 3.97 -0.74
CA VAL A 49 12.20 2.83 -0.69
C VAL A 49 12.55 2.43 -2.12
N GLU A 50 13.75 2.79 -2.59
CA GLU A 50 14.17 2.64 -4.01
C GLU A 50 13.95 1.23 -4.57
N LYS A 51 14.30 0.19 -3.80
CA LYS A 51 14.12 -1.23 -4.21
C LYS A 51 12.66 -1.59 -4.55
N ASN A 52 11.69 -0.86 -3.97
CA ASN A 52 10.26 -1.11 -4.14
C ASN A 52 9.61 -0.17 -5.16
N GLN A 53 10.34 0.82 -5.69
CA GLN A 53 9.81 1.81 -6.64
C GLN A 53 9.17 1.15 -7.86
N VAL A 54 9.82 0.13 -8.43
CA VAL A 54 9.29 -0.63 -9.59
C VAL A 54 7.91 -1.25 -9.30
N GLN A 55 7.64 -1.62 -8.04
CA GLN A 55 6.34 -2.18 -7.66
C GLN A 55 5.30 -1.09 -7.46
N VAL A 56 5.70 0.04 -6.87
CA VAL A 56 4.85 1.23 -6.76
C VAL A 56 4.40 1.70 -8.15
N ASP A 57 5.31 1.75 -9.13
CA ASP A 57 4.98 2.15 -10.50
C ASP A 57 3.96 1.19 -11.14
N LYS A 58 4.04 -0.10 -10.85
CA LYS A 58 3.03 -1.08 -11.29
C LYS A 58 1.67 -0.85 -10.62
N ILE A 59 1.66 -0.49 -9.33
CA ILE A 59 0.45 -0.15 -8.59
C ILE A 59 -0.20 1.09 -9.22
N ILE A 60 0.56 2.16 -9.46
CA ILE A 60 0.07 3.38 -10.12
C ILE A 60 -0.52 3.06 -11.50
N LYS A 61 0.21 2.27 -12.31
CA LYS A 61 -0.24 1.88 -13.65
C LYS A 61 -1.54 1.07 -13.63
N ALA A 62 -1.71 0.19 -12.64
CA ALA A 62 -2.96 -0.56 -12.47
C ALA A 62 -4.09 0.34 -11.99
N LEU A 63 -3.83 1.19 -11.00
CA LEU A 63 -4.80 2.11 -10.41
C LEU A 63 -5.39 3.10 -11.43
N ASN A 64 -4.58 3.57 -12.39
CA ASN A 64 -5.07 4.41 -13.49
C ASN A 64 -6.17 3.73 -14.32
N LYS A 65 -6.23 2.39 -14.32
CA LYS A 65 -7.24 1.58 -15.04
C LYS A 65 -8.32 0.99 -14.12
N SER A 66 -8.31 1.32 -12.84
CA SER A 66 -9.22 0.76 -11.83
C SER A 66 -10.13 1.84 -11.25
N ASP A 67 -11.33 1.47 -10.84
CA ASP A 67 -12.28 2.41 -10.24
C ASP A 67 -11.96 2.72 -8.76
N GLN A 68 -11.34 1.77 -8.07
CA GLN A 68 -11.07 1.83 -6.64
C GLN A 68 -9.72 1.20 -6.26
N LEU A 69 -9.15 1.68 -5.16
CA LEU A 69 -8.00 1.12 -4.47
C LEU A 69 -8.44 0.37 -3.22
N LEU A 70 -8.03 -0.90 -3.10
CA LEU A 70 -8.30 -1.74 -1.93
C LEU A 70 -6.99 -2.07 -1.22
N LEU A 71 -6.87 -1.62 0.02
CA LEU A 71 -5.70 -1.81 0.87
C LEU A 71 -5.89 -3.05 1.76
N ALA A 72 -5.22 -4.13 1.40
CA ALA A 72 -5.39 -5.48 1.95
C ALA A 72 -4.14 -5.97 2.72
N THR A 73 -3.51 -5.08 3.49
CA THR A 73 -2.38 -5.45 4.37
C THR A 73 -2.85 -6.19 5.61
N ASP A 74 -1.92 -6.87 6.29
CA ASP A 74 -2.19 -7.57 7.55
C ASP A 74 -2.87 -6.66 8.59
N GLN A 75 -3.72 -7.27 9.43
CA GLN A 75 -4.46 -6.56 10.49
C GLN A 75 -3.57 -6.38 11.73
N ASP A 76 -2.44 -5.73 11.55
CA ASP A 76 -1.52 -5.34 12.61
C ASP A 76 -0.99 -3.91 12.38
N ARG A 77 -0.16 -3.43 13.31
CA ARG A 77 0.40 -2.07 13.26
C ARG A 77 1.29 -1.86 12.02
N GLU A 78 2.06 -2.87 11.62
CA GLU A 78 2.98 -2.76 10.49
C GLU A 78 2.20 -2.71 9.18
N GLY A 79 1.21 -3.59 9.01
CA GLY A 79 0.29 -3.60 7.89
C GLY A 79 -0.46 -2.28 7.75
N GLU A 80 -0.91 -1.68 8.86
CA GLU A 80 -1.57 -0.38 8.81
C GLU A 80 -0.62 0.74 8.39
N ALA A 81 0.62 0.73 8.90
CA ALA A 81 1.65 1.69 8.48
C ALA A 81 1.98 1.56 6.98
N ILE A 82 2.10 0.33 6.46
CA ILE A 82 2.33 0.09 5.02
C ILE A 82 1.17 0.63 4.18
N SER A 83 -0.08 0.37 4.60
CA SER A 83 -1.27 0.88 3.92
C SER A 83 -1.33 2.40 3.94
N TRP A 84 -1.04 3.02 5.08
CA TRP A 84 -0.98 4.47 5.23
C TRP A 84 0.10 5.09 4.33
N HIS A 85 1.32 4.55 4.35
CA HIS A 85 2.42 5.06 3.51
C HIS A 85 2.13 4.97 2.01
N LEU A 86 1.54 3.86 1.56
CA LEU A 86 1.15 3.70 0.16
C LEU A 86 0.04 4.69 -0.22
N MET A 87 -0.98 4.84 0.63
CA MET A 87 -2.06 5.78 0.39
C MET A 87 -1.56 7.22 0.31
N GLU A 88 -0.76 7.68 1.29
CA GLU A 88 -0.20 9.03 1.29
C GLU A 88 0.70 9.24 0.07
N MET A 89 1.50 8.24 -0.31
CA MET A 89 2.33 8.34 -1.51
C MET A 89 1.54 8.53 -2.79
N LEU A 90 0.47 7.75 -2.96
CA LEU A 90 -0.41 7.86 -4.13
C LEU A 90 -1.19 9.18 -4.11
N LYS A 91 -1.57 9.67 -2.93
CA LYS A 91 -2.24 10.96 -2.74
C LYS A 91 -1.33 12.13 -3.12
N ASP A 92 -0.11 12.16 -2.62
CA ASP A 92 0.90 13.19 -2.93
C ASP A 92 1.19 13.27 -4.44
N GLN A 93 1.07 12.13 -5.14
CA GLN A 93 1.26 12.01 -6.58
C GLN A 93 0.00 12.29 -7.41
N GLY A 94 -1.13 12.67 -6.79
CA GLY A 94 -2.41 12.90 -7.47
C GLY A 94 -3.05 11.64 -8.08
N CYS A 95 -2.58 10.44 -7.72
CA CYS A 95 -3.05 9.18 -8.28
C CYS A 95 -4.42 8.74 -7.73
N LEU A 96 -4.91 9.40 -6.66
CA LEU A 96 -6.16 9.06 -5.98
C LEU A 96 -7.34 9.95 -6.40
N ASP A 97 -7.14 10.91 -7.30
CA ASP A 97 -8.18 11.84 -7.70
C ASP A 97 -9.38 11.12 -8.33
N GLY A 98 -10.56 11.28 -7.71
CA GLY A 98 -11.79 10.62 -8.12
C GLY A 98 -11.82 9.10 -7.90
N LYS A 99 -10.83 8.52 -7.22
CA LYS A 99 -10.80 7.09 -6.88
C LYS A 99 -11.36 6.85 -5.49
N LYS A 100 -12.11 5.77 -5.32
CA LYS A 100 -12.51 5.30 -3.98
C LYS A 100 -11.35 4.52 -3.36
N VAL A 101 -11.09 4.75 -2.08
CA VAL A 101 -10.07 4.00 -1.30
C VAL A 101 -10.78 3.29 -0.17
N ALA A 102 -10.53 1.98 -0.01
CA ALA A 102 -11.06 1.20 1.10
C ALA A 102 -9.99 0.31 1.73
N ARG A 103 -10.08 0.13 3.06
CA ARG A 103 -9.25 -0.77 3.84
C ARG A 103 -9.99 -2.10 4.04
N ILE A 104 -9.36 -3.21 3.67
CA ILE A 104 -9.90 -4.56 3.84
C ILE A 104 -9.11 -5.31 4.89
N VAL A 105 -9.77 -5.75 5.96
CA VAL A 105 -9.17 -6.54 7.03
C VAL A 105 -9.68 -7.98 6.97
N PHE A 106 -8.78 -8.94 7.21
CA PHE A 106 -9.12 -10.35 7.34
C PHE A 106 -8.10 -11.04 8.25
N ASN A 107 -8.59 -11.96 9.09
CA ASN A 107 -7.74 -12.72 10.01
C ASN A 107 -7.16 -14.00 9.38
N GLN A 108 -7.70 -14.42 8.23
CA GLN A 108 -7.29 -15.66 7.58
C GLN A 108 -7.46 -15.56 6.06
N ILE A 109 -6.55 -16.20 5.32
CA ILE A 109 -6.55 -16.20 3.86
C ILE A 109 -7.22 -17.49 3.38
N THR A 110 -8.54 -17.51 3.46
CA THR A 110 -9.37 -18.59 2.90
C THR A 110 -10.39 -18.00 1.94
N LYS A 111 -10.79 -18.75 0.91
CA LYS A 111 -11.76 -18.26 -0.08
C LYS A 111 -13.05 -17.75 0.55
N LYS A 112 -13.53 -18.41 1.63
CA LYS A 112 -14.74 -18.01 2.36
C LYS A 112 -14.58 -16.73 3.18
N ALA A 113 -13.36 -16.44 3.68
CA ALA A 113 -13.13 -15.23 4.46
C ALA A 113 -12.89 -13.99 3.58
N ILE A 114 -12.56 -14.20 2.30
CA ILE A 114 -12.20 -13.14 1.35
C ILE A 114 -13.37 -12.72 0.46
N LEU A 115 -14.31 -13.63 0.17
CA LEU A 115 -15.54 -13.37 -0.61
C LEU A 115 -16.71 -13.03 0.31
#